data_AF-A0A819J7U1-F1
#
_entry.id   AF-A0A819J7U1-F1
#
_cell.length_a   1.000
_cell.length_b   1.000
_cell.length_c   1.000
_cell.angle_alpha   90.00
_cell.angle_beta   90.00
_cell.angle_gamma   90.00
#
_symmetry.space_group_name_H-M   'P 1'
#
loop_
_entity.id
_entity.type
_entity.pdbx_description
1 polymer ?
#
loop_
_entity_poly.entity_id
_entity_poly.type
_entity_poly.pdbx_seq_one_letter_code
_entity_poly.pdbx_strand_id
1 'polypeptide(L)'
;MPPYFSWIEDHILAASAQPFHHPHMQYLRSHGIHLIVNIDTDILPNSSLFKHVCFSIAELCYPTFEQIIDFINLVLAARDHDEPVLIQSIRGQGTLAIFIACYLAVRWTCSAEVTINSLIKMRPASFDNDIQKANVKHFVTYWDKCHSQLNI
;
A
#
# COMPACT_ATOMS: atom_id res chain seq x y z
N MET A 1 0.90 19.20 0.55
CA MET A 1 0.48 17.78 0.51
C MET A 1 0.96 17.15 -0.79
N PRO A 2 1.44 15.89 -0.79
CA PRO A 2 1.80 15.20 -2.03
C PRO A 2 0.61 15.02 -2.99
N PRO A 3 0.88 14.81 -4.29
CA PRO A 3 -0.18 14.55 -5.28
C PRO A 3 -0.92 13.24 -4.97
N TYR A 4 -2.24 13.26 -5.12
CA TYR A 4 -3.11 12.10 -4.91
C TYR A 4 -2.91 11.42 -3.53
N PHE A 5 -2.54 12.21 -2.53
CA PHE A 5 -2.38 11.77 -1.15
C PHE A 5 -3.73 11.44 -0.53
N SER A 6 -3.82 10.32 0.19
CA SER A 6 -4.88 10.08 1.17
C SER A 6 -4.36 9.18 2.28
N TRP A 7 -4.95 9.31 3.46
CA TRP A 7 -4.89 8.25 4.44
C TRP A 7 -5.73 7.06 3.96
N ILE A 8 -5.22 5.86 4.18
CA ILE A 8 -5.90 4.57 4.00
C ILE A 8 -6.42 4.10 5.36
N GLU A 9 -5.53 4.17 6.36
CA GLU A 9 -5.84 4.05 7.77
C GLU A 9 -5.22 5.27 8.44
N ASP A 10 -6.05 6.10 9.08
CA ASP A 10 -5.63 7.39 9.62
C ASP A 10 -4.42 7.26 10.54
N HIS A 11 -3.38 8.06 10.28
CA HIS A 11 -2.11 8.05 11.00
C HIS A 11 -1.33 6.73 10.98
N ILE A 12 -1.74 5.73 10.18
CA ILE A 12 -1.06 4.45 10.07
C ILE A 12 -0.50 4.22 8.66
N LEU A 13 -1.36 4.29 7.65
CA LEU A 13 -0.99 4.04 6.26
C LEU A 13 -1.54 5.15 5.38
N ALA A 14 -0.65 5.86 4.69
CA ALA A 14 -0.99 6.82 3.65
C ALA A 14 -0.59 6.27 2.28
N ALA A 15 -1.25 6.77 1.24
CA ALA A 15 -0.91 6.48 -0.16
C ALA A 15 -0.80 7.77 -0.97
N SER A 16 0.17 7.88 -1.87
CA SER A 16 0.27 9.02 -2.78
C SER A 16 0.91 8.68 -4.13
N ALA A 17 0.76 9.60 -5.09
CA ALA A 17 1.69 9.69 -6.20
C ALA A 17 3.05 10.21 -5.72
N GLN A 18 4.10 10.03 -6.52
CA GLN A 18 5.47 10.33 -6.10
C GLN A 18 5.62 11.78 -5.62
N PRO A 19 5.94 12.01 -4.35
CA PRO A 19 6.31 13.31 -3.80
C PRO A 19 7.63 13.79 -4.40
N PHE A 20 7.61 14.93 -5.09
CA PHE A 20 8.82 15.48 -5.73
C PHE A 20 9.37 16.76 -5.06
N HIS A 21 8.50 17.67 -4.61
CA HIS A 21 8.93 19.00 -4.14
C HIS A 21 9.12 19.06 -2.62
N HIS A 22 9.94 20.01 -2.16
CA HIS A 22 10.21 20.26 -0.73
C HIS A 22 8.93 20.39 0.13
N PRO A 23 7.86 21.11 -0.29
CA PRO A 23 6.62 21.18 0.50
C PRO A 23 5.91 19.82 0.66
N HIS A 24 6.10 18.88 -0.26
CA HIS A 24 5.57 17.52 -0.11
C HIS A 24 6.32 16.78 0.99
N MET A 25 7.66 16.90 1.01
CA MET A 25 8.51 16.29 2.04
C MET A 25 8.18 16.85 3.42
N GLN A 26 8.03 18.17 3.52
CA GLN A 26 7.67 18.83 4.78
C GLN A 26 6.29 18.36 5.28
N TYR A 27 5.32 18.19 4.38
CA TYR A 27 4.01 17.66 4.73
C TYR A 27 4.12 16.22 5.28
N LEU A 28 4.89 15.34 4.65
CA LEU A 28 5.07 13.97 5.15
C LEU A 28 5.70 13.97 6.54
N ARG A 29 6.76 14.75 6.75
CA ARG A 29 7.44 14.89 8.05
C ARG A 29 6.53 15.47 9.13
N SER A 30 5.70 16.46 8.80
CA SER A 30 4.78 17.06 9.76
C SER A 30 3.66 16.10 10.19
N HIS A 31 3.45 15.02 9.44
CA HIS A 31 2.50 13.95 9.75
C HIS A 31 3.18 12.69 10.31
N GLY A 32 4.45 12.78 10.72
CA GLY A 32 5.18 11.67 11.34
C GLY A 32 5.59 10.56 10.38
N ILE A 33 5.40 10.74 9.06
CA ILE A 33 5.82 9.74 8.07
C ILE A 33 7.34 9.78 7.97
N HIS A 34 7.96 8.64 8.28
CA HIS A 34 9.41 8.43 8.18
C HIS A 34 9.79 7.29 7.25
N LEU A 35 8.83 6.44 6.86
CA LEU A 35 9.04 5.28 5.98
C LEU A 35 8.22 5.43 4.70
N ILE A 36 8.89 5.31 3.55
CA ILE A 36 8.28 5.34 2.22
C ILE A 36 8.49 4.00 1.51
N VAL A 37 7.40 3.32 1.20
CA VAL A 37 7.35 2.11 0.38
C VAL A 37 7.16 2.48 -1.09
N ASN A 38 8.08 2.08 -1.96
CA ASN A 38 8.10 2.39 -3.39
C ASN A 38 7.75 1.13 -4.20
N ILE A 39 6.80 1.24 -5.13
CA ILE A 39 6.23 0.08 -5.86
C ILE A 39 6.74 -0.04 -7.30
N ASP A 40 7.22 1.04 -7.91
CA ASP A 40 7.53 1.11 -9.35
C ASP A 40 8.80 1.91 -9.68
N THR A 41 9.59 2.27 -8.66
CA THR A 41 10.81 3.03 -8.87
C THR A 41 11.86 2.75 -7.81
N ASP A 42 13.09 2.52 -8.26
CA ASP A 42 14.28 2.50 -7.40
C ASP A 42 14.83 3.92 -7.17
N ILE A 43 14.15 4.94 -7.73
CA ILE A 43 14.53 6.34 -7.52
C ILE A 43 14.00 6.76 -6.16
N LEU A 44 14.93 6.97 -5.23
CA LEU A 44 14.67 7.37 -3.84
C LEU A 44 14.98 8.85 -3.65
N PRO A 45 14.11 9.78 -4.08
CA PRO A 45 14.36 11.20 -3.84
C PRO A 45 14.39 11.45 -2.33
N ASN A 46 15.40 12.18 -1.87
CA ASN A 46 15.55 12.55 -0.46
C ASN A 46 15.72 11.35 0.49
N SER A 47 16.46 10.33 0.06
CA SER A 47 16.81 9.15 0.88
C SER A 47 17.48 9.45 2.23
N SER A 48 17.99 10.67 2.42
CA SER A 48 18.52 11.14 3.71
C SER A 48 17.44 11.59 4.71
N LEU A 49 16.21 11.87 4.26
CA LEU A 49 15.11 12.37 5.10
C LEU A 49 14.11 11.28 5.52
N PHE A 50 14.03 10.20 4.73
CA PHE A 50 13.08 9.10 4.92
C PHE A 50 13.83 7.76 4.78
N LYS A 51 13.37 6.76 5.53
CA LYS A 51 13.68 5.36 5.25
C LYS A 51 12.88 4.95 4.01
N HIS A 52 13.47 4.11 3.17
CA HIS A 52 12.81 3.60 1.97
C HIS A 52 12.83 2.07 1.96
N VAL A 53 11.72 1.49 1.52
CA VAL A 53 11.60 0.08 1.13
C VAL A 53 11.11 0.05 -0.31
N CYS A 54 11.66 -0.84 -1.13
CA CYS A 54 11.25 -0.99 -2.52
C CYS A 54 10.71 -2.38 -2.76
N PHE A 55 9.51 -2.46 -3.33
CA PHE A 55 9.01 -3.66 -3.97
C PHE A 55 9.24 -3.50 -5.47
N SER A 56 10.30 -4.12 -6.00
CA SER A 56 10.58 -4.08 -7.43
C SER A 56 9.56 -4.97 -8.15
N ILE A 57 8.63 -4.34 -8.86
CA ILE A 57 7.63 -5.02 -9.68
C ILE A 57 7.98 -4.70 -11.12
N ALA A 58 8.29 -5.74 -11.89
CA ALA A 58 8.62 -5.59 -13.29
C ALA A 58 7.47 -4.89 -14.06
N GLU A 59 7.84 -4.17 -15.11
CA GLU A 59 6.87 -3.49 -15.96
C GLU A 59 5.82 -4.49 -16.48
N LEU A 60 4.54 -4.13 -16.38
CA LEU A 60 3.39 -4.99 -16.74
C LEU A 60 3.18 -6.24 -15.85
N CYS A 61 3.91 -6.35 -14.74
CA CYS A 61 3.69 -7.41 -13.75
C CYS A 61 2.84 -6.95 -12.56
N TYR A 62 2.38 -7.93 -11.79
CA TYR A 62 1.67 -7.76 -10.53
C TYR A 62 2.54 -8.28 -9.37
N PRO A 63 2.35 -7.80 -8.13
CA PRO A 63 3.13 -8.24 -7.00
C PRO A 63 2.89 -9.72 -6.71
N THR A 64 3.94 -10.39 -6.22
CA THR A 64 3.79 -11.75 -5.70
C THR A 64 3.05 -11.74 -4.36
N PHE A 65 2.50 -12.89 -3.95
CA PHE A 65 1.87 -12.99 -2.63
C PHE A 65 2.87 -12.75 -1.50
N GLU A 66 4.11 -13.19 -1.64
CA GLU A 66 5.18 -12.90 -0.67
C GLU A 66 5.41 -11.39 -0.52
N GLN A 67 5.53 -10.64 -1.63
CA GLN A 67 5.66 -9.18 -1.57
C GLN A 67 4.46 -8.52 -0.89
N ILE A 68 3.24 -9.00 -1.16
CA ILE A 68 2.04 -8.50 -0.49
C ILE A 68 2.09 -8.80 1.02
N ILE A 69 2.50 -10.01 1.42
CA ILE A 69 2.63 -10.41 2.82
C ILE A 69 3.69 -9.56 3.53
N ASP A 70 4.85 -9.37 2.92
CA ASP A 70 5.93 -8.53 3.46
C ASP A 70 5.47 -7.09 3.66
N PHE A 71 4.74 -6.53 2.69
CA PHE A 71 4.14 -5.21 2.84
C PHE A 71 3.15 -5.16 4.01
N ILE A 72 2.26 -6.14 4.12
CA ILE A 72 1.27 -6.20 5.20
C ILE A 72 1.98 -6.26 6.56
N ASN A 73 2.97 -7.15 6.71
CA ASN A 73 3.74 -7.30 7.92
C ASN A 73 4.51 -6.02 8.28
N LEU A 74 5.09 -5.35 7.28
CA LEU A 74 5.76 -4.07 7.46
C LEU A 74 4.81 -3.01 8.02
N VAL A 75 3.61 -2.85 7.44
CA VAL A 75 2.65 -1.84 7.90
C VAL A 75 2.09 -2.20 9.27
N LEU A 76 1.85 -3.49 9.55
CA LEU A 76 1.42 -3.96 10.87
C LEU A 76 2.47 -3.69 11.95
N ALA A 77 3.75 -3.97 11.67
CA ALA A 77 4.83 -3.68 12.62
C ALA A 77 4.97 -2.17 12.85
N ALA A 78 4.88 -1.36 11.80
CA ALA A 78 4.95 0.09 11.90
C ALA A 78 3.77 0.67 12.72
N ARG A 79 2.58 0.09 12.55
CA ARG A 79 1.39 0.41 13.36
C ARG A 79 1.60 0.14 14.85
N ASP A 80 2.22 -0.98 15.21
CA ASP A 80 2.48 -1.33 16.62
C ASP A 80 3.47 -0.37 17.30
N HIS A 81 4.16 0.47 16.52
CA HIS A 81 5.10 1.48 16.98
C HIS A 81 4.62 2.92 16.75
N ASP A 82 3.37 3.14 16.32
CA ASP A 82 2.84 4.46 15.94
C ASP A 82 3.74 5.18 14.91
N GLU A 83 4.29 4.42 13.95
CA GLU A 83 5.14 4.92 12.87
C GLU A 83 4.38 4.91 11.53
N PRO A 84 3.76 6.02 11.10
CA PRO A 84 2.99 6.04 9.86
C PRO A 84 3.85 5.75 8.62
N VAL A 85 3.31 4.94 7.72
CA VAL A 85 3.95 4.53 6.47
C VAL A 85 3.29 5.22 5.28
N LEU A 86 4.08 5.68 4.32
CA LEU A 86 3.60 6.07 2.99
C LEU A 86 3.89 4.96 1.99
N ILE A 87 2.88 4.43 1.30
CA ILE A 87 3.08 3.67 0.06
C ILE A 87 2.92 4.60 -1.14
N GLN A 88 3.81 4.50 -2.13
CA GLN A 88 3.77 5.35 -3.32
C GLN A 88 4.09 4.61 -4.61
N SER A 89 3.57 5.18 -5.69
CA SER A 89 3.98 4.90 -7.06
C SER A 89 4.09 6.21 -7.83
N ILE A 90 4.59 6.21 -9.06
CA ILE A 90 4.71 7.43 -9.88
C ILE A 90 3.35 8.15 -9.98
N ARG A 91 2.27 7.38 -10.20
CA ARG A 91 0.91 7.91 -10.39
C ARG A 91 0.02 7.83 -9.14
N GLY A 92 0.44 7.08 -8.12
CA GLY A 92 -0.35 6.87 -6.89
C GLY A 92 -1.59 5.98 -7.07
N GLN A 93 -1.65 5.26 -8.18
CA GLN A 93 -2.70 4.32 -8.57
C GLN A 93 -2.11 3.07 -9.23
N GLY A 94 -2.95 2.12 -9.60
CA GLY A 94 -2.58 0.89 -10.31
C GLY A 94 -2.11 -0.20 -9.36
N THR A 95 -0.89 -0.70 -9.56
CA THR A 95 -0.32 -1.81 -8.79
C THR A 95 -0.28 -1.55 -7.28
N LEU A 96 -0.05 -0.29 -6.88
CA LEU A 96 -0.14 0.15 -5.49
C LEU A 96 -1.50 -0.16 -4.84
N ALA A 97 -2.60 -0.14 -5.60
CA ALA A 97 -3.93 -0.45 -5.07
C ALA A 97 -4.10 -1.94 -4.70
N ILE A 98 -3.32 -2.84 -5.30
CA ILE A 98 -3.33 -4.27 -4.95
C ILE A 98 -2.82 -4.43 -3.51
N PHE A 99 -1.66 -3.84 -3.19
CA PHE A 99 -1.10 -3.86 -1.83
C PHE A 99 -2.07 -3.30 -0.81
N ILE A 100 -2.64 -2.13 -1.10
CA ILE A 100 -3.58 -1.47 -0.19
C ILE A 100 -4.83 -2.32 0.04
N ALA A 101 -5.46 -2.83 -1.02
CA ALA A 101 -6.69 -3.62 -0.89
C ALA A 101 -6.45 -4.95 -0.15
N CYS A 102 -5.31 -5.59 -0.40
CA CYS A 102 -4.92 -6.81 0.33
C CYS A 102 -4.64 -6.53 1.82
N TYR A 103 -3.95 -5.44 2.12
CA TYR A 103 -3.75 -4.98 3.50
C TYR A 103 -5.08 -4.73 4.21
N LEU A 104 -5.98 -3.98 3.59
CA LEU A 104 -7.31 -3.73 4.15
C LEU A 104 -8.09 -5.03 4.38
N ALA A 105 -7.94 -6.03 3.51
CA ALA A 105 -8.69 -7.28 3.62
C ALA A 105 -8.25 -8.07 4.84
N VAL A 106 -6.94 -8.14 5.07
CA VAL A 106 -6.36 -8.76 6.26
C VAL A 106 -6.71 -7.96 7.51
N ARG A 107 -6.55 -6.63 7.48
CA ARG A 107 -6.80 -5.73 8.62
C ARG A 107 -8.23 -5.73 9.10
N TRP A 108 -9.18 -5.73 8.17
CA TRP A 108 -10.62 -5.69 8.48
C TRP A 108 -11.25 -7.08 8.51
N THR A 109 -10.48 -8.13 8.22
CA THR A 109 -10.95 -9.52 8.15
C THR A 109 -12.20 -9.65 7.29
N CYS A 110 -12.12 -9.15 6.05
CA CYS A 110 -13.27 -9.06 5.16
C CYS A 110 -12.94 -9.49 3.72
N SER A 111 -13.98 -9.68 2.91
CA SER A 111 -13.82 -10.19 1.54
C SER A 111 -13.14 -9.18 0.61
N ALA A 112 -12.53 -9.70 -0.44
CA ALA A 112 -11.94 -8.88 -1.50
C ALA A 112 -12.94 -7.91 -2.13
N GLU A 113 -14.20 -8.30 -2.34
CA GLU A 113 -15.23 -7.40 -2.86
C GLU A 113 -15.46 -6.19 -1.96
N VAL A 114 -15.51 -6.40 -0.65
CA VAL A 114 -15.70 -5.32 0.33
C VAL A 114 -14.52 -4.36 0.26
N THR A 115 -13.28 -4.86 0.26
CA THR A 115 -12.10 -3.99 0.25
C THR A 115 -11.89 -3.26 -1.05
N ILE A 116 -12.10 -3.91 -2.20
CA ILE A 116 -12.01 -3.27 -3.51
C ILE A 116 -13.01 -2.11 -3.59
N ASN A 117 -14.26 -2.35 -3.19
CA ASN A 117 -15.30 -1.33 -3.24
C ASN A 117 -15.02 -0.17 -2.26
N SER A 118 -14.57 -0.49 -1.05
CA SER A 118 -14.18 0.52 -0.07
C SER A 118 -13.00 1.35 -0.56
N LEU A 119 -11.96 0.72 -1.12
CA LEU A 119 -10.81 1.43 -1.67
C LEU A 119 -11.19 2.34 -2.84
N ILE A 120 -12.05 1.90 -3.75
CA ILE A 120 -12.55 2.73 -4.85
C ILE A 120 -13.33 3.95 -4.32
N LYS A 121 -14.12 3.78 -3.25
CA LYS A 121 -14.84 4.89 -2.61
C LYS A 121 -13.88 5.88 -1.94
N MET A 122 -12.85 5.39 -1.25
CA MET A 122 -11.85 6.24 -0.59
C MET A 122 -10.93 6.93 -1.61
N ARG A 123 -10.56 6.22 -2.68
CA ARG A 123 -9.61 6.64 -3.71
C ARG A 123 -10.15 6.27 -5.10
N PRO A 124 -11.01 7.13 -5.70
CA PRO A 124 -11.55 6.90 -7.03
C PRO A 124 -10.42 6.75 -8.06
N ALA A 125 -10.54 5.78 -8.98
CA ALA A 125 -9.49 5.40 -9.94
C ALA A 125 -8.24 4.72 -9.35
N SER A 126 -8.36 4.08 -8.18
CA SER A 126 -7.26 3.27 -7.60
C SER A 126 -6.74 2.17 -8.52
N PHE A 127 -7.63 1.46 -9.22
CA PHE A 127 -7.27 0.36 -10.11
C PHE A 127 -7.34 0.82 -11.57
N ASP A 128 -6.36 0.41 -12.38
CA ASP A 128 -6.33 0.67 -13.82
C ASP A 128 -7.19 -0.35 -14.60
N ASN A 129 -7.34 -1.59 -14.10
CA ASN A 129 -8.08 -2.64 -14.79
C ASN A 129 -8.63 -3.72 -13.84
N ASP A 130 -9.50 -4.60 -14.36
CA ASP A 130 -10.13 -5.67 -13.58
C ASP A 130 -9.18 -6.82 -13.24
N ILE A 131 -8.05 -6.97 -13.93
CA ILE A 131 -7.03 -7.98 -13.60
C ILE A 131 -6.39 -7.65 -12.25
N GLN A 132 -6.16 -6.38 -11.94
CA GLN A 132 -5.67 -5.96 -10.63
C GLN A 132 -6.67 -6.32 -9.51
N LYS A 133 -7.98 -6.15 -9.75
CA LYS A 133 -9.03 -6.58 -8.82
C LYS A 133 -9.04 -8.10 -8.65
N ALA A 134 -8.84 -8.86 -9.73
CA ALA A 134 -8.72 -10.32 -9.67
C ALA A 134 -7.50 -10.78 -8.85
N ASN A 135 -6.37 -10.08 -8.94
CA ASN A 135 -5.19 -10.34 -8.11
C ASN A 135 -5.50 -10.22 -6.61
N VAL A 136 -6.24 -9.17 -6.21
CA VAL A 136 -6.69 -9.01 -4.83
C VAL A 136 -7.56 -10.19 -4.39
N LYS A 137 -8.53 -10.61 -5.22
CA LYS A 137 -9.39 -11.77 -4.93
C LYS A 137 -8.58 -13.06 -4.76
N HIS A 138 -7.60 -13.28 -5.63
CA HIS A 138 -6.73 -14.45 -5.55
C HIS A 138 -5.89 -14.44 -4.27
N PHE A 139 -5.31 -13.29 -3.91
CA PHE A 139 -4.56 -13.15 -2.67
C PHE A 139 -5.43 -13.41 -1.44
N VAL A 140 -6.61 -12.80 -1.34
CA VAL A 140 -7.50 -12.99 -0.19
C VAL A 140 -7.94 -14.45 -0.07
N THR A 141 -8.27 -15.09 -1.19
CA THR A 141 -8.60 -16.54 -1.19
C THR A 141 -7.43 -17.39 -0.70
N TYR A 142 -6.20 -17.06 -1.10
CA TYR A 142 -4.99 -17.73 -0.62
C TYR A 142 -4.78 -17.50 0.88
N TRP A 143 -4.87 -16.25 1.33
CA TRP A 143 -4.70 -15.84 2.73
C TRP A 143 -5.67 -16.58 3.64
N ASP A 144 -6.96 -16.62 3.27
CA ASP A 144 -8.02 -17.28 4.03
C ASP A 144 -7.76 -18.78 4.14
N LYS A 145 -7.30 -19.45 3.08
CA LYS A 145 -6.96 -20.88 3.13
C LYS A 145 -5.81 -21.16 4.09
N CYS A 146 -4.76 -20.34 4.06
CA CYS A 146 -3.61 -20.50 4.94
C CYS A 146 -3.95 -20.23 6.41
N HIS A 147 -4.85 -19.28 6.69
CA HIS A 147 -5.18 -18.88 8.06
C HIS A 147 -6.45 -19.53 8.63
N SER A 148 -7.27 -20.19 7.81
CA SER A 148 -8.37 -21.04 8.29
C SER A 148 -7.88 -22.40 8.81
N GLN A 149 -6.69 -22.85 8.39
CA GLN A 149 -6.07 -24.11 8.84
C GLN A 149 -5.39 -24.00 10.23
N LEU A 150 -5.34 -22.80 10.82
CA LEU A 150 -4.76 -22.57 12.15
C LEU A 150 -5.80 -22.58 13.30
N ASN A 151 -7.07 -22.89 12.99
CA ASN A 151 -8.18 -22.95 13.95
C ASN A 151 -8.74 -24.38 14.13
N ILE A 152 -7.89 -25.42 14.08
CA ILE A 152 -8.25 -26.79 14.45
C ILE A 152 -7.38 -27.25 15.62
#